data_AF-A0A956GFJ9-F1
#
_entry.id   AF-A0A956GFJ9-F1
#
_cell.length_a   1.000
_cell.length_b   1.000
_cell.length_c   1.000
_cell.angle_alpha   90.00
_cell.angle_beta   90.00
_cell.angle_gamma   90.00
#
_symmetry.space_group_name_H-M   'P 1'
#
loop_
_entity.id
_entity.type
_entity.pdbx_description
1 polymer ?
#
loop_
_entity_poly.entity_id
_entity_poly.type
_entity_poly.pdbx_seq_one_letter_code
_entity_poly.pdbx_strand_id
1 'polypeptide(L)'
;MRSTAARATLLAAAAATMIACGGDGDGAYCRELAITDAKACDRLTTFGLFTGDPREQKPASDVVPYAPAATLFSDYALKYRFVYLPPGERAKYSEGPLDFPVGTIVAKTFAFAKDHREPDKDRKLIETRLLIKQASGWILRPYVWNDEQTEALLARVGARTNVSFIGPDGQPRDTPYVVPNENQCKECHEDANTDIVLIGLAGRHINSDYAYAGGAKNQLAYWIEHDLIDGAPEPAKAAALPGWEDTTQSLETRARAWLDVNCAHCHGPSGSARNTGLDLRASQQDTFKFGVCKTPVAAGGGSGGRKYNIVPGKPDESILVFRIESLTADEMMPEVGRQLRHEEGIKLVRDWISGLAGSCAN
;
A
#
# COMPACT_ATOMS: atom_id res chain seq x y z
N MET A 1 -47.94 -50.53 -57.31
CA MET A 1 -47.91 -50.77 -55.85
C MET A 1 -46.46 -50.82 -55.42
N ARG A 2 -45.90 -49.70 -54.95
CA ARG A 2 -44.54 -49.63 -54.41
C ARG A 2 -44.59 -48.92 -53.05
N SER A 3 -44.02 -49.62 -52.09
CA SER A 3 -43.83 -49.32 -50.68
C SER A 3 -43.06 -48.02 -50.45
N THR A 4 -43.55 -47.18 -49.53
CA THR A 4 -42.78 -46.10 -48.90
C THR A 4 -42.71 -46.36 -47.40
N ALA A 5 -41.49 -46.60 -46.93
CA ALA A 5 -41.15 -46.80 -45.53
C ALA A 5 -41.04 -45.44 -44.83
N ALA A 6 -41.79 -45.25 -43.74
CA ALA A 6 -41.62 -44.13 -42.82
C ALA A 6 -40.66 -44.56 -41.69
N ARG A 7 -39.47 -43.94 -41.62
CA ARG A 7 -38.55 -44.08 -40.49
C ARG A 7 -38.93 -43.07 -39.41
N ALA A 8 -39.29 -43.58 -38.24
CA ALA A 8 -39.44 -42.78 -37.03
C ALA A 8 -38.06 -42.39 -36.48
N THR A 9 -37.85 -41.10 -36.19
CA THR A 9 -36.64 -40.59 -35.52
C THR A 9 -37.02 -40.26 -34.09
N LEU A 10 -36.52 -41.03 -33.12
CA LEU A 10 -36.59 -40.68 -31.69
C LEU A 10 -35.61 -39.54 -31.41
N LEU A 11 -36.11 -38.38 -30.96
CA LEU A 11 -35.29 -37.39 -30.26
C LEU A 11 -35.15 -37.81 -28.79
N ALA A 12 -33.95 -38.18 -28.38
CA ALA A 12 -33.58 -38.30 -26.97
C ALA A 12 -33.23 -36.90 -26.45
N ALA A 13 -34.09 -36.32 -25.61
CA ALA A 13 -33.78 -35.12 -24.85
C ALA A 13 -32.90 -35.51 -23.66
N ALA A 14 -31.61 -35.15 -23.71
CA ALA A 14 -30.71 -35.26 -22.57
C ALA A 14 -31.05 -34.14 -21.57
N ALA A 15 -31.78 -34.48 -20.52
CA ALA A 15 -31.96 -33.60 -19.37
C ALA A 15 -30.66 -33.59 -18.56
N ALA A 16 -29.90 -32.49 -18.67
CA ALA A 16 -28.78 -32.23 -17.78
C ALA A 16 -29.33 -31.87 -16.39
N THR A 17 -29.32 -32.82 -15.48
CA THR A 17 -29.51 -32.59 -14.05
C THR A 17 -28.34 -31.77 -13.51
N MET A 18 -28.56 -30.48 -13.28
CA MET A 18 -27.69 -29.66 -12.43
C MET A 18 -27.81 -30.16 -11.00
N ILE A 19 -26.79 -30.89 -10.55
CA ILE A 19 -26.58 -31.20 -9.14
C ILE A 19 -26.12 -29.89 -8.49
N ALA A 20 -27.04 -29.20 -7.85
CA ALA A 20 -26.73 -28.11 -6.94
C ALA A 20 -26.11 -28.72 -5.67
N CYS A 21 -24.78 -28.79 -5.62
CA CYS A 21 -24.06 -28.97 -4.36
C CYS A 21 -24.04 -27.63 -3.64
N GLY A 22 -24.96 -27.44 -2.69
CA GLY A 22 -24.78 -26.46 -1.63
C GLY A 22 -23.68 -26.95 -0.70
N GLY A 23 -22.56 -26.22 -0.66
CA GLY A 23 -21.44 -26.45 0.24
C GLY A 23 -20.63 -25.18 0.35
N ASP A 24 -20.09 -24.92 1.55
CA ASP A 24 -19.30 -23.76 1.96
C ASP A 24 -17.94 -23.62 1.19
N GLY A 25 -17.99 -23.63 -0.15
CA GLY A 25 -16.83 -23.67 -1.05
C GLY A 25 -16.70 -22.49 -2.02
N ASP A 26 -17.64 -21.54 -2.01
CA ASP A 26 -17.65 -20.39 -2.94
C ASP A 26 -16.75 -19.21 -2.50
N GLY A 27 -16.05 -19.33 -1.37
CA GLY A 27 -15.41 -18.19 -0.71
C GLY A 27 -14.19 -17.61 -1.43
N ALA A 28 -13.49 -18.36 -2.28
CA ALA A 28 -12.17 -17.96 -2.79
C ALA A 28 -11.97 -18.09 -4.30
N TYR A 29 -13.02 -18.35 -5.09
CA TYR A 29 -12.88 -18.58 -6.53
C TYR A 29 -12.24 -17.38 -7.27
N CYS A 30 -12.37 -16.16 -6.73
CA CYS A 30 -11.74 -14.98 -7.30
C CYS A 30 -10.22 -14.95 -7.16
N ARG A 31 -9.61 -15.75 -6.26
CA ARG A 31 -8.14 -15.85 -6.16
C ARG A 31 -7.53 -16.42 -7.43
N GLU A 32 -8.18 -17.41 -8.03
CA GLU A 32 -7.75 -18.02 -9.30
C GLU A 32 -8.30 -17.24 -10.49
N LEU A 33 -9.59 -16.92 -10.48
CA LEU A 33 -10.26 -16.25 -11.60
C LEU A 33 -9.64 -14.88 -11.91
N ALA A 34 -9.26 -14.11 -10.88
CA ALA A 34 -8.66 -12.79 -11.10
C ALA A 34 -7.26 -12.85 -11.74
N ILE A 35 -6.64 -14.02 -11.84
CA ILE A 35 -5.36 -14.18 -12.56
C ILE A 35 -5.57 -14.06 -14.07
N THR A 36 -6.69 -14.58 -14.59
CA THR A 36 -7.00 -14.67 -16.02
C THR A 36 -8.11 -13.72 -16.47
N ASP A 37 -9.13 -13.50 -15.63
CA ASP A 37 -10.24 -12.57 -15.88
C ASP A 37 -10.71 -11.85 -14.60
N ALA A 38 -9.94 -10.84 -14.19
CA ALA A 38 -10.27 -9.98 -13.06
C ALA A 38 -11.48 -9.06 -13.28
N LYS A 39 -12.19 -9.14 -14.41
CA LYS A 39 -13.42 -8.35 -14.61
C LYS A 39 -14.64 -8.95 -13.91
N ALA A 40 -14.57 -10.22 -13.50
CA ALA A 40 -15.70 -10.96 -12.93
C ALA A 40 -15.80 -10.89 -11.39
N CYS A 41 -14.89 -10.19 -10.72
CA CYS A 41 -14.76 -10.22 -9.25
C CYS A 41 -15.17 -8.89 -8.61
N ASP A 42 -16.49 -8.65 -8.55
CA ASP A 42 -17.05 -7.39 -8.05
C ASP A 42 -17.15 -7.30 -6.53
N ARG A 43 -17.06 -8.43 -5.82
CA ARG A 43 -17.18 -8.52 -4.35
C ARG A 43 -15.82 -8.85 -3.74
N LEU A 44 -15.48 -8.22 -2.62
CA LEU A 44 -14.21 -8.50 -1.92
C LEU A 44 -14.25 -9.88 -1.25
N THR A 45 -15.39 -10.27 -0.70
CA THR A 45 -15.52 -11.55 0.03
C THR A 45 -15.27 -12.78 -0.83
N THR A 46 -15.44 -12.72 -2.17
CA THR A 46 -15.22 -13.85 -3.09
C THR A 46 -13.73 -14.18 -3.30
N PHE A 47 -12.84 -13.34 -2.80
CA PHE A 47 -11.41 -13.63 -2.71
C PHE A 47 -11.06 -14.42 -1.45
N GLY A 48 -11.97 -14.57 -0.49
CA GLY A 48 -11.75 -15.41 0.69
C GLY A 48 -10.57 -14.98 1.55
N LEU A 49 -10.19 -13.69 1.52
CA LEU A 49 -9.00 -13.19 2.24
C LEU A 49 -9.18 -13.21 3.76
N PHE A 50 -10.43 -13.24 4.23
CA PHE A 50 -10.80 -13.15 5.63
C PHE A 50 -11.65 -14.35 6.05
N THR A 51 -11.53 -14.75 7.31
CA THR A 51 -12.36 -15.78 7.93
C THR A 51 -13.38 -15.14 8.88
N GLY A 52 -14.60 -15.69 8.90
CA GLY A 52 -15.70 -15.17 9.69
C GLY A 52 -16.23 -13.82 9.18
N ASP A 53 -16.52 -12.90 10.09
CA ASP A 53 -16.96 -11.54 9.74
C ASP A 53 -15.79 -10.74 9.14
N PRO A 54 -15.87 -10.32 7.86
CA PRO A 54 -14.76 -9.64 7.19
C PRO A 54 -14.45 -8.26 7.81
N ARG A 55 -15.34 -7.67 8.60
CA ARG A 55 -15.08 -6.42 9.37
C ARG A 55 -13.94 -6.56 10.37
N GLU A 56 -13.81 -7.75 10.93
CA GLU A 56 -12.79 -8.09 11.90
C GLU A 56 -11.40 -8.13 11.27
N GLN A 57 -11.31 -8.21 9.94
CA GLN A 57 -10.07 -8.30 9.18
C GLN A 57 -9.17 -9.45 9.67
N LYS A 58 -9.78 -10.54 10.14
CA LYS A 58 -9.09 -11.78 10.54
C LYS A 58 -8.68 -12.53 9.28
N PRO A 59 -7.39 -12.67 8.99
CA PRO A 59 -6.94 -13.32 7.76
C PRO A 59 -7.36 -14.79 7.73
N ALA A 60 -7.65 -15.30 6.54
CA ALA A 60 -7.72 -16.75 6.31
C ALA A 60 -6.37 -17.42 6.63
N SER A 61 -6.36 -18.73 6.89
CA SER A 61 -5.17 -19.45 7.36
C SER A 61 -3.98 -19.42 6.38
N ASP A 62 -4.25 -19.17 5.10
CA ASP A 62 -3.26 -19.06 4.02
C ASP A 62 -2.98 -17.61 3.61
N VAL A 63 -3.42 -16.65 4.44
CA VAL A 63 -3.23 -15.22 4.23
C VAL A 63 -2.36 -14.67 5.35
N VAL A 64 -1.28 -13.98 4.97
CA VAL A 64 -0.25 -13.51 5.89
C VAL A 64 -0.48 -12.03 6.21
N PRO A 65 -0.82 -11.67 7.45
CA PRO A 65 -0.87 -10.27 7.85
C PRO A 65 0.54 -9.69 8.02
N TYR A 66 0.69 -8.40 7.75
CA TYR A 66 1.97 -7.69 7.95
C TYR A 66 1.74 -6.19 8.23
N ALA A 67 2.73 -5.55 8.84
CA ALA A 67 2.76 -4.10 9.02
C ALA A 67 4.19 -3.56 8.88
N PRO A 68 4.45 -2.67 7.90
CA PRO A 68 5.73 -1.98 7.81
C PRO A 68 5.99 -1.10 9.04
N ALA A 69 7.19 -1.19 9.63
CA ALA A 69 7.57 -0.33 10.76
C ALA A 69 7.50 1.16 10.39
N ALA A 70 8.13 1.55 9.27
CA ALA A 70 7.85 2.82 8.61
C ALA A 70 6.57 2.71 7.77
N THR A 71 5.52 3.46 8.13
CA THR A 71 4.22 3.41 7.43
C THR A 71 3.94 4.68 6.63
N LEU A 72 3.49 4.49 5.38
CA LEU A 72 2.94 5.55 4.52
C LEU A 72 1.77 6.27 5.21
N PHE A 73 1.84 7.59 5.25
CA PHE A 73 0.78 8.46 5.72
C PHE A 73 -0.37 8.52 4.69
N SER A 74 -1.61 8.48 5.18
CA SER A 74 -2.82 8.60 4.36
C SER A 74 -3.95 9.11 5.25
N ASP A 75 -3.94 10.39 5.59
CA ASP A 75 -4.95 11.07 6.42
C ASP A 75 -5.21 10.41 7.77
N TYR A 76 -4.16 9.93 8.44
CA TYR A 76 -4.25 9.17 9.68
C TYR A 76 -5.06 7.86 9.61
N ALA A 77 -5.47 7.40 8.41
CA ALA A 77 -6.18 6.14 8.25
C ALA A 77 -5.38 4.97 8.83
N LEU A 78 -6.06 4.15 9.62
CA LEU A 78 -5.60 2.83 10.05
C LEU A 78 -5.45 1.94 8.83
N LYS A 79 -4.43 1.05 8.84
CA LYS A 79 -4.08 0.23 7.68
C LYS A 79 -3.87 -1.22 8.08
N TYR A 80 -4.69 -2.11 7.54
CA TYR A 80 -4.55 -3.55 7.67
C TYR A 80 -4.02 -4.09 6.34
N ARG A 81 -2.98 -4.92 6.39
CA ARG A 81 -2.33 -5.40 5.17
C ARG A 81 -2.14 -6.90 5.22
N PHE A 82 -2.34 -7.51 4.06
CA PHE A 82 -2.35 -8.94 3.90
C PHE A 82 -1.67 -9.34 2.60
N VAL A 83 -1.04 -10.50 2.61
CA VAL A 83 -0.48 -11.14 1.41
C VAL A 83 -1.03 -12.55 1.34
N TYR A 84 -1.62 -12.89 0.20
CA TYR A 84 -1.88 -14.26 -0.21
C TYR A 84 -0.84 -14.66 -1.25
N LEU A 85 -0.18 -15.79 -1.03
CA LEU A 85 0.68 -16.46 -2.00
C LEU A 85 -0.03 -17.71 -2.52
N PRO A 86 0.10 -18.06 -3.81
CA PRO A 86 -0.35 -19.36 -4.29
C PRO A 86 0.31 -20.52 -3.52
N PRO A 87 -0.35 -21.66 -3.36
CA PRO A 87 0.22 -22.79 -2.62
C PRO A 87 1.57 -23.25 -3.18
N GLY A 88 2.57 -23.35 -2.30
CA GLY A 88 3.93 -23.80 -2.65
C GLY A 88 4.82 -22.75 -3.33
N GLU A 89 4.31 -21.55 -3.55
CA GLU A 89 5.04 -20.45 -4.16
C GLU A 89 5.69 -19.54 -3.11
N ARG A 90 6.77 -18.86 -3.51
CA ARG A 90 7.56 -17.99 -2.63
C ARG A 90 7.82 -16.64 -3.24
N ALA A 91 7.81 -15.59 -2.42
CA ALA A 91 8.40 -14.32 -2.81
C ALA A 91 9.93 -14.46 -2.91
N LYS A 92 10.59 -13.69 -3.77
CA LYS A 92 12.04 -13.57 -3.78
C LYS A 92 12.47 -12.33 -3.02
N TYR A 93 13.43 -12.50 -2.14
CA TYR A 93 13.98 -11.42 -1.34
C TYR A 93 14.69 -10.37 -2.20
N SER A 94 14.49 -9.12 -1.85
CA SER A 94 15.40 -8.03 -2.19
C SER A 94 15.39 -7.01 -1.04
N GLU A 95 16.46 -6.22 -0.92
CA GLU A 95 16.43 -5.05 -0.01
C GLU A 95 15.39 -4.01 -0.47
N GLY A 96 15.11 -3.99 -1.77
CA GLY A 96 14.04 -3.30 -2.47
C GLY A 96 12.67 -3.95 -2.30
N PRO A 97 11.68 -3.56 -3.13
CA PRO A 97 10.42 -4.28 -3.24
C PRO A 97 10.65 -5.79 -3.46
N LEU A 98 9.91 -6.62 -2.75
CA LEU A 98 9.96 -8.08 -2.94
C LEU A 98 9.40 -8.45 -4.32
N ASP A 99 9.96 -9.47 -4.94
CA ASP A 99 9.44 -10.02 -6.20
C ASP A 99 8.47 -11.16 -5.88
N PHE A 100 7.29 -11.14 -6.48
CA PHE A 100 6.19 -12.03 -6.14
C PHE A 100 5.74 -12.86 -7.34
N PRO A 101 5.40 -14.14 -7.11
CA PRO A 101 4.93 -15.05 -8.15
C PRO A 101 3.53 -14.66 -8.66
N VAL A 102 3.23 -15.06 -9.89
CA VAL A 102 1.89 -14.91 -10.48
C VAL A 102 0.85 -15.60 -9.60
N GLY A 103 -0.29 -14.95 -9.38
CA GLY A 103 -1.34 -15.37 -8.45
C GLY A 103 -1.24 -14.76 -7.05
N THR A 104 -0.16 -14.04 -6.74
CA THR A 104 -0.06 -13.27 -5.49
C THR A 104 -1.13 -12.20 -5.42
N ILE A 105 -1.76 -12.05 -4.25
CA ILE A 105 -2.68 -10.96 -3.95
C ILE A 105 -2.17 -10.21 -2.73
N VAL A 106 -1.93 -8.91 -2.90
CA VAL A 106 -1.63 -7.99 -1.81
C VAL A 106 -2.87 -7.17 -1.53
N ALA A 107 -3.39 -7.24 -0.31
CA ALA A 107 -4.55 -6.46 0.11
C ALA A 107 -4.14 -5.39 1.13
N LYS A 108 -4.71 -4.20 1.00
CA LYS A 108 -4.59 -3.12 1.99
C LYS A 108 -5.95 -2.50 2.27
N THR A 109 -6.43 -2.66 3.49
CA THR A 109 -7.67 -2.05 3.97
C THR A 109 -7.37 -0.77 4.73
N PHE A 110 -8.10 0.30 4.42
CA PHE A 110 -8.05 1.58 5.12
C PHE A 110 -9.30 1.76 5.97
N ALA A 111 -9.11 2.23 7.19
CA ALA A 111 -10.18 2.36 8.16
C ALA A 111 -9.96 3.56 9.09
N PHE A 112 -11.03 3.98 9.75
CA PHE A 112 -11.01 5.01 10.78
C PHE A 112 -11.71 4.49 12.02
N ALA A 113 -11.07 4.64 13.18
CA ALA A 113 -11.74 4.48 14.46
C ALA A 113 -12.43 5.79 14.83
N LYS A 114 -13.50 5.72 15.61
CA LYS A 114 -14.14 6.94 16.14
C LYS A 114 -13.15 7.79 16.96
N ASP A 115 -12.27 7.12 17.70
CA ASP A 115 -11.18 7.71 18.45
C ASP A 115 -9.88 6.95 18.19
N HIS A 116 -8.89 7.59 17.58
CA HIS A 116 -7.63 6.96 17.22
C HIS A 116 -6.72 6.69 18.42
N ARG A 117 -7.09 7.17 19.62
CA ARG A 117 -6.46 6.75 20.88
C ARG A 117 -6.93 5.37 21.33
N GLU A 118 -8.02 4.87 20.74
CA GLU A 118 -8.57 3.53 20.92
C GLU A 118 -8.84 2.87 19.54
N PRO A 119 -7.79 2.60 18.73
CA PRO A 119 -7.92 2.28 17.30
C PRO A 119 -8.65 0.97 16.99
N ASP A 120 -8.83 0.09 17.99
CA ASP A 120 -9.53 -1.19 17.85
C ASP A 120 -11.04 -1.08 18.13
N LYS A 121 -11.54 0.07 18.57
CA LYS A 121 -12.96 0.29 18.91
C LYS A 121 -13.70 1.11 17.85
N ASP A 122 -14.96 0.75 17.62
CA ASP A 122 -15.89 1.48 16.74
C ASP A 122 -15.27 1.86 15.38
N ARG A 123 -14.54 0.92 14.79
CA ARG A 123 -13.83 1.11 13.53
C ARG A 123 -14.77 0.97 12.33
N LYS A 124 -14.69 1.92 11.40
CA LYS A 124 -15.31 1.85 10.07
C LYS A 124 -14.25 1.59 9.00
N LEU A 125 -14.39 0.49 8.28
CA LEU A 125 -13.65 0.19 7.06
C LEU A 125 -14.19 1.06 5.92
N ILE A 126 -13.29 1.67 5.15
CA ILE A 126 -13.65 2.59 4.06
C ILE A 126 -13.37 1.95 2.71
N GLU A 127 -12.15 1.44 2.51
CA GLU A 127 -11.76 0.80 1.26
C GLU A 127 -10.77 -0.34 1.49
N THR A 128 -10.73 -1.27 0.55
CA THR A 128 -9.69 -2.28 0.42
C THR A 128 -9.12 -2.23 -0.99
N ARG A 129 -7.82 -2.02 -1.12
CA ARG A 129 -7.12 -2.06 -2.41
C ARG A 129 -6.46 -3.42 -2.58
N LEU A 130 -6.76 -4.10 -3.68
CA LEU A 130 -6.07 -5.32 -4.08
C LEU A 130 -5.06 -5.00 -5.19
N LEU A 131 -3.84 -5.48 -5.02
CA LEU A 131 -2.84 -5.61 -6.08
C LEU A 131 -2.72 -7.11 -6.39
N ILE A 132 -3.04 -7.50 -7.62
CA ILE A 132 -3.11 -8.90 -8.04
C ILE A 132 -2.04 -9.13 -9.11
N LYS A 133 -1.14 -10.09 -8.89
CA LYS A 133 -0.06 -10.41 -9.82
C LYS A 133 -0.57 -11.34 -10.92
N GLN A 134 -0.76 -10.81 -12.12
CA GLN A 134 -1.05 -11.59 -13.33
C GLN A 134 0.24 -11.88 -14.11
N ALA A 135 0.16 -12.77 -15.10
CA ALA A 135 1.29 -13.02 -16.02
C ALA A 135 1.70 -11.77 -16.81
N SER A 136 0.74 -10.86 -17.07
CA SER A 136 0.95 -9.58 -17.74
C SER A 136 1.49 -8.47 -16.83
N GLY A 137 1.59 -8.69 -15.51
CA GLY A 137 1.99 -7.66 -14.54
C GLY A 137 0.99 -7.53 -13.39
N TRP A 138 1.14 -6.48 -12.59
CA TRP A 138 0.20 -6.19 -11.50
C TRP A 138 -1.03 -5.44 -12.02
N ILE A 139 -2.19 -5.85 -11.55
CA ILE A 139 -3.42 -5.05 -11.69
C ILE A 139 -3.85 -4.51 -10.34
N LEU A 140 -4.48 -3.34 -10.34
CA LEU A 140 -4.92 -2.62 -9.15
C LEU A 140 -6.45 -2.59 -9.11
N ARG A 141 -7.05 -2.91 -7.97
CA ARG A 141 -8.51 -3.00 -7.80
C ARG A 141 -8.92 -2.34 -6.48
N PRO A 142 -9.49 -1.13 -6.51
CA PRO A 142 -10.07 -0.51 -5.33
C PRO A 142 -11.48 -1.09 -5.05
N TYR A 143 -11.73 -1.49 -3.81
CA TYR A 143 -13.05 -1.90 -3.31
C TYR A 143 -13.51 -0.93 -2.23
N VAL A 144 -14.78 -0.54 -2.24
CA VAL A 144 -15.37 0.38 -1.26
C VAL A 144 -16.35 -0.38 -0.38
N TRP A 145 -16.18 -0.24 0.93
CA TRP A 145 -17.03 -0.88 1.92
C TRP A 145 -18.41 -0.21 1.98
N ASN A 146 -19.46 -1.00 2.13
CA ASN A 146 -20.81 -0.49 2.34
C ASN A 146 -21.00 0.04 3.78
N ASP A 147 -22.07 0.81 3.99
CA ASP A 147 -22.37 1.40 5.30
C ASP A 147 -22.76 0.36 6.35
N GLU A 148 -23.35 -0.77 5.93
CA GLU A 148 -23.62 -1.92 6.81
C GLU A 148 -22.35 -2.66 7.24
N GLN A 149 -21.22 -2.34 6.59
CA GLN A 149 -19.89 -2.92 6.81
C GLN A 149 -19.84 -4.43 6.50
N THR A 150 -20.75 -4.97 5.72
CA THR A 150 -20.82 -6.41 5.43
C THR A 150 -20.06 -6.84 4.17
N GLU A 151 -19.76 -5.92 3.27
CA GLU A 151 -19.13 -6.21 1.98
C GLU A 151 -18.37 -4.98 1.46
N ALA A 152 -17.37 -5.22 0.61
CA ALA A 152 -16.78 -4.18 -0.22
C ALA A 152 -16.95 -4.50 -1.71
N LEU A 153 -17.39 -3.51 -2.48
CA LEU A 153 -17.66 -3.65 -3.91
C LEU A 153 -16.60 -2.96 -4.75
N LEU A 154 -16.27 -3.56 -5.90
CA LEU A 154 -15.29 -3.03 -6.84
C LEU A 154 -15.71 -1.63 -7.33
N ALA A 155 -14.85 -0.64 -7.10
CA ALA A 155 -15.12 0.76 -7.36
C ALA A 155 -14.10 1.35 -8.36
N ARG A 156 -14.16 0.92 -9.63
CA ARG A 156 -13.16 1.32 -10.66
C ARG A 156 -13.00 2.82 -10.84
N VAL A 157 -14.09 3.58 -10.66
CA VAL A 157 -14.12 5.05 -10.77
C VAL A 157 -13.69 5.76 -9.48
N GLY A 158 -13.30 5.01 -8.45
CA GLY A 158 -13.02 5.53 -7.12
C GLY A 158 -14.30 5.88 -6.36
N ALA A 159 -14.12 6.54 -5.22
CA ALA A 159 -15.22 7.04 -4.40
C ALA A 159 -14.77 8.23 -3.56
N ARG A 160 -15.74 8.97 -3.03
CA ARG A 160 -15.50 10.04 -2.07
C ARG A 160 -16.50 9.89 -0.94
N THR A 161 -16.00 9.97 0.29
CA THR A 161 -16.83 9.95 1.51
C THR A 161 -16.24 10.93 2.51
N ASN A 162 -17.00 11.35 3.51
CA ASN A 162 -16.45 12.12 4.63
C ASN A 162 -16.07 11.17 5.76
N VAL A 163 -14.97 11.47 6.44
CA VAL A 163 -14.54 10.76 7.65
C VAL A 163 -14.44 11.75 8.79
N SER A 164 -15.03 11.38 9.93
CA SER A 164 -15.00 12.17 11.15
C SER A 164 -14.43 11.29 12.28
N PHE A 165 -13.39 11.76 12.95
CA PHE A 165 -12.69 11.00 14.00
C PHE A 165 -11.99 11.93 14.99
N ILE A 166 -11.69 11.43 16.19
CA ILE A 166 -10.76 12.06 17.11
C ILE A 166 -9.37 11.53 16.77
N GLY A 167 -8.44 12.40 16.40
CA GLY A 167 -7.09 11.96 16.06
C GLY A 167 -6.21 11.67 17.27
N PRO A 168 -4.95 11.28 17.04
CA PRO A 168 -4.04 10.83 18.10
C PRO A 168 -3.73 11.93 19.13
N ASP A 169 -3.78 13.20 18.71
CA ASP A 169 -3.65 14.40 19.55
C ASP A 169 -4.91 14.74 20.38
N GLY A 170 -5.97 13.95 20.26
CA GLY A 170 -7.25 14.19 20.92
C GLY A 170 -8.11 15.27 20.24
N GLN A 171 -7.71 15.80 19.09
CA GLN A 171 -8.48 16.82 18.36
C GLN A 171 -9.47 16.17 17.38
N PRO A 172 -10.72 16.67 17.31
CA PRO A 172 -11.68 16.22 16.31
C PRO A 172 -11.25 16.67 14.92
N ARG A 173 -11.43 15.80 13.93
CA ARG A 173 -11.19 16.05 12.52
C ARG A 173 -12.42 15.63 11.73
N ASP A 174 -12.76 16.44 10.73
CA ASP A 174 -13.76 16.14 9.71
C ASP A 174 -13.16 16.51 8.37
N THR A 175 -12.97 15.52 7.49
CA THR A 175 -12.30 15.72 6.21
C THR A 175 -12.94 14.84 5.13
N PRO A 176 -12.99 15.30 3.87
CA PRO A 176 -13.21 14.38 2.77
C PRO A 176 -12.09 13.32 2.74
N TYR A 177 -12.47 12.09 2.44
CA TYR A 177 -11.61 10.97 2.12
C TYR A 177 -11.87 10.57 0.68
N VAL A 178 -10.78 10.43 -0.10
CA VAL A 178 -10.85 10.10 -1.52
C VAL A 178 -10.25 8.71 -1.73
N VAL A 179 -11.09 7.80 -2.19
CA VAL A 179 -10.68 6.49 -2.70
C VAL A 179 -10.24 6.70 -4.15
N PRO A 180 -8.97 6.48 -4.50
CA PRO A 180 -8.47 6.68 -5.85
C PRO A 180 -9.15 5.71 -6.82
N ASN A 181 -9.37 6.18 -8.04
CA ASN A 181 -9.83 5.32 -9.12
C ASN A 181 -8.70 4.36 -9.58
N GLU A 182 -9.07 3.35 -10.38
CA GLU A 182 -8.14 2.31 -10.84
C GLU A 182 -6.89 2.87 -11.55
N ASN A 183 -7.04 3.95 -12.32
CA ASN A 183 -5.93 4.58 -13.05
C ASN A 183 -5.07 5.45 -12.12
N GLN A 184 -5.68 6.16 -11.16
CA GLN A 184 -4.98 6.98 -10.18
C GLN A 184 -4.10 6.15 -9.25
N CYS A 185 -4.43 4.87 -9.04
CA CYS A 185 -3.54 3.98 -8.30
C CYS A 185 -2.13 3.92 -8.93
N LYS A 186 -2.01 4.07 -10.25
CA LYS A 186 -0.70 4.10 -10.94
C LYS A 186 0.13 5.33 -10.60
N GLU A 187 -0.47 6.45 -10.21
CA GLU A 187 0.28 7.68 -9.89
C GLU A 187 1.30 7.47 -8.75
N CYS A 188 1.00 6.56 -7.81
CA CYS A 188 1.93 6.16 -6.75
C CYS A 188 2.70 4.87 -7.10
N HIS A 189 2.09 3.97 -7.86
CA HIS A 189 2.62 2.63 -8.09
C HIS A 189 3.42 2.47 -9.40
N GLU A 190 3.51 3.51 -10.25
CA GLU A 190 4.27 3.49 -11.50
C GLU A 190 5.76 3.30 -11.25
N ASP A 191 6.37 2.39 -12.02
CA ASP A 191 7.81 2.16 -12.01
C ASP A 191 8.34 1.92 -13.43
N ALA A 192 9.39 2.65 -13.80
CA ALA A 192 9.95 2.62 -15.15
C ALA A 192 10.53 1.25 -15.56
N ASN A 193 10.88 0.39 -14.61
CA ASN A 193 11.52 -0.90 -14.88
C ASN A 193 10.50 -2.05 -14.82
N THR A 194 9.47 -1.93 -13.99
CA THR A 194 8.53 -3.02 -13.66
C THR A 194 7.08 -2.72 -14.02
N ASP A 195 6.79 -1.54 -14.60
CA ASP A 195 5.46 -0.93 -14.79
C ASP A 195 4.77 -0.60 -13.47
N ILE A 196 4.68 -1.57 -12.55
CA ILE A 196 4.06 -1.43 -11.24
C ILE A 196 4.95 -1.98 -10.12
N VAL A 197 5.17 -1.16 -9.09
CA VAL A 197 5.92 -1.50 -7.88
C VAL A 197 5.02 -1.60 -6.64
N LEU A 198 5.38 -2.45 -5.67
CA LEU A 198 4.72 -2.51 -4.37
C LEU A 198 5.30 -1.48 -3.38
N ILE A 199 4.42 -0.80 -2.66
CA ILE A 199 4.80 0.18 -1.63
C ILE A 199 4.58 -0.45 -0.25
N GLY A 200 5.63 -0.49 0.57
CA GLY A 200 5.56 -1.09 1.91
C GLY A 200 5.81 -2.60 1.97
N LEU A 201 6.12 -3.26 0.84
CA LEU A 201 6.53 -4.68 0.81
C LEU A 201 7.94 -4.80 0.23
N ALA A 202 8.92 -4.45 1.06
CA ALA A 202 10.35 -4.61 0.80
C ALA A 202 10.98 -5.37 1.96
N GLY A 203 12.12 -6.04 1.75
CA GLY A 203 12.84 -6.70 2.85
C GLY A 203 13.08 -5.77 4.03
N ARG A 204 13.50 -4.52 3.74
CA ARG A 204 13.70 -3.47 4.76
C ARG A 204 12.44 -2.98 5.46
N HIS A 205 11.26 -3.16 4.87
CA HIS A 205 9.98 -2.75 5.46
C HIS A 205 9.43 -3.82 6.42
N ILE A 206 9.70 -5.10 6.13
CA ILE A 206 9.20 -6.24 6.93
C ILE A 206 10.26 -6.78 7.90
N ASN A 207 11.48 -6.25 7.93
CA ASN A 207 12.44 -6.59 8.98
C ASN A 207 12.13 -5.83 10.27
N SER A 208 11.01 -6.18 10.90
CA SER A 208 10.51 -5.60 12.16
C SER A 208 9.51 -6.53 12.81
N ASP A 209 9.23 -6.34 14.09
CA ASP A 209 8.29 -7.18 14.85
C ASP A 209 6.83 -6.92 14.49
N TYR A 210 6.03 -7.99 14.49
CA TYR A 210 4.58 -7.96 14.33
C TYR A 210 3.91 -8.91 15.34
N ALA A 211 2.73 -8.52 15.81
CA ALA A 211 1.95 -9.31 16.75
C ALA A 211 1.12 -10.37 16.01
N TYR A 212 1.72 -11.52 15.72
CA TYR A 212 0.99 -12.67 15.18
C TYR A 212 0.12 -13.34 16.25
N ALA A 213 -0.82 -14.19 15.83
CA ALA A 213 -1.70 -14.93 16.75
C ALA A 213 -0.93 -15.82 17.74
N GLY A 214 0.25 -16.31 17.37
CA GLY A 214 1.14 -17.10 18.24
C GLY A 214 2.09 -16.27 19.12
N GLY A 215 2.04 -14.94 19.05
CA GLY A 215 2.94 -14.02 19.76
C GLY A 215 3.69 -13.06 18.84
N ALA A 216 4.38 -12.09 19.43
CA ALA A 216 5.20 -11.14 18.71
C ALA A 216 6.41 -11.82 18.06
N LYS A 217 6.68 -11.52 16.79
CA LYS A 217 7.83 -12.05 16.04
C LYS A 217 8.26 -11.11 14.93
N ASN A 218 9.55 -11.08 14.63
CA ASN A 218 10.08 -10.41 13.44
C ASN A 218 9.44 -10.98 12.16
N GLN A 219 8.86 -10.12 11.31
CA GLN A 219 8.09 -10.56 10.15
C GLN A 219 8.98 -11.23 9.09
N LEU A 220 10.21 -10.75 8.86
CA LEU A 220 11.14 -11.41 7.95
C LEU A 220 11.49 -12.82 8.45
N ALA A 221 11.74 -12.98 9.76
CA ALA A 221 11.94 -14.30 10.37
C ALA A 221 10.72 -15.20 10.23
N TYR A 222 9.51 -14.66 10.43
CA TYR A 222 8.26 -15.39 10.23
C TYR A 222 8.14 -15.90 8.79
N TRP A 223 8.43 -15.03 7.80
CA TRP A 223 8.36 -15.40 6.39
C TRP A 223 9.38 -16.47 6.00
N ILE A 224 10.58 -16.43 6.57
CA ILE A 224 11.61 -17.48 6.37
C ILE A 224 11.13 -18.82 6.97
N GLU A 225 10.66 -18.82 8.22
CA GLU A 225 10.24 -20.05 8.91
C GLU A 225 9.04 -20.73 8.25
N HIS A 226 8.15 -19.94 7.63
CA HIS A 226 6.92 -20.44 6.99
C HIS A 226 7.10 -20.69 5.48
N ASP A 227 8.34 -20.69 4.98
CA ASP A 227 8.67 -20.93 3.57
C ASP A 227 7.91 -19.98 2.61
N LEU A 228 7.76 -18.70 2.99
CA LEU A 228 7.04 -17.66 2.23
C LEU A 228 8.00 -16.81 1.37
N ILE A 229 9.29 -16.86 1.65
CA ILE A 229 10.32 -16.06 1.00
C ILE A 229 11.59 -16.85 0.74
N ASP A 230 12.17 -16.69 -0.44
CA ASP A 230 13.43 -17.30 -0.86
C ASP A 230 14.55 -16.26 -0.94
N GLY A 231 15.79 -16.67 -0.63
CA GLY A 231 17.00 -15.85 -0.71
C GLY A 231 17.13 -14.74 0.35
N ALA A 232 16.28 -14.74 1.38
CA ALA A 232 16.38 -13.76 2.46
C ALA A 232 17.59 -14.06 3.39
N PRO A 233 18.40 -13.05 3.75
CA PRO A 233 19.39 -13.22 4.80
C PRO A 233 18.71 -13.31 6.17
N GLU A 234 19.46 -13.81 7.16
CA GLU A 234 19.05 -13.74 8.56
C GLU A 234 18.63 -12.32 8.94
N PRO A 235 17.54 -12.11 9.71
CA PRO A 235 17.03 -10.77 10.04
C PRO A 235 18.07 -9.82 10.63
N ALA A 236 19.00 -10.34 11.45
CA ALA A 236 20.09 -9.57 12.04
C ALA A 236 21.11 -9.03 11.01
N LYS A 237 21.11 -9.56 9.79
CA LYS A 237 21.97 -9.15 8.67
C LYS A 237 21.18 -8.44 7.55
N ALA A 238 19.85 -8.40 7.65
CA ALA A 238 18.99 -7.74 6.68
C ALA A 238 18.86 -6.24 7.03
N ALA A 239 18.72 -5.39 6.01
CA ALA A 239 18.36 -3.99 6.23
C ALA A 239 17.00 -3.87 6.94
N ALA A 240 16.81 -2.81 7.73
CA ALA A 240 15.55 -2.50 8.40
C ALA A 240 15.33 -0.99 8.38
N LEU A 241 14.07 -0.56 8.19
CA LEU A 241 13.66 0.82 8.36
C LEU A 241 12.77 0.95 9.59
N PRO A 242 13.17 1.76 10.59
CA PRO A 242 12.38 1.93 11.79
C PRO A 242 11.15 2.80 11.55
N GLY A 243 10.16 2.66 12.42
CA GLY A 243 9.07 3.61 12.52
C GLY A 243 9.57 4.99 12.96
N TRP A 244 8.86 6.04 12.58
CA TRP A 244 9.21 7.40 12.96
C TRP A 244 9.06 7.67 14.47
N GLU A 245 8.28 6.83 15.16
CA GLU A 245 8.05 6.82 16.61
C GLU A 245 9.22 6.19 17.39
N ASP A 246 10.12 5.43 16.74
CA ASP A 246 11.15 4.64 17.41
C ASP A 246 12.33 5.50 17.91
N THR A 247 12.18 6.11 19.08
CA THR A 247 13.20 7.00 19.66
C THR A 247 14.50 6.30 20.06
N THR A 248 14.60 4.97 19.95
CA THR A 248 15.88 4.27 20.10
C THR A 248 16.81 4.50 18.90
N GLN A 249 16.24 4.93 17.77
CA GLN A 249 16.94 5.22 16.53
C GLN A 249 17.25 6.71 16.39
N SER A 250 18.31 7.01 15.64
CA SER A 250 18.72 8.39 15.41
C SER A 250 17.63 9.20 14.70
N LEU A 251 17.61 10.52 14.93
CA LEU A 251 16.68 11.44 14.28
C LEU A 251 16.76 11.34 12.75
N GLU A 252 17.98 11.28 12.21
CA GLU A 252 18.19 11.13 10.76
C GLU A 252 17.63 9.80 10.25
N THR A 253 17.95 8.68 10.91
CA THR A 253 17.44 7.35 10.50
C THR A 253 15.91 7.35 10.41
N ARG A 254 15.24 7.92 11.41
CA ARG A 254 13.77 8.03 11.43
C ARG A 254 13.22 8.96 10.35
N ALA A 255 13.82 10.14 10.17
CA ALA A 255 13.40 11.08 9.13
C ALA A 255 13.59 10.50 7.72
N ARG A 256 14.71 9.80 7.49
CA ARG A 256 15.00 9.12 6.22
C ARG A 256 14.07 7.94 5.97
N ALA A 257 13.74 7.15 6.98
CA ALA A 257 12.76 6.07 6.86
C ALA A 257 11.36 6.63 6.53
N TRP A 258 10.98 7.75 7.14
CA TRP A 258 9.73 8.44 6.82
C TRP A 258 9.71 8.93 5.37
N LEU A 259 10.78 9.55 4.88
CA LEU A 259 10.90 9.97 3.48
C LEU A 259 10.92 8.79 2.50
N ASP A 260 11.54 7.66 2.86
CA ASP A 260 11.56 6.46 2.02
C ASP A 260 10.14 5.97 1.74
N VAL A 261 9.38 5.68 2.81
CA VAL A 261 8.04 5.11 2.65
C VAL A 261 7.03 6.11 2.07
N ASN A 262 7.17 7.40 2.35
CA ASN A 262 6.22 8.42 1.89
C ASN A 262 6.56 9.05 0.54
N CYS A 263 7.82 9.01 0.09
CA CYS A 263 8.26 9.80 -1.07
C CYS A 263 9.11 9.03 -2.07
N ALA A 264 9.90 8.04 -1.65
CA ALA A 264 10.95 7.47 -2.51
C ALA A 264 10.42 6.59 -3.66
N HIS A 265 9.19 6.11 -3.58
CA HIS A 265 8.55 5.40 -4.68
C HIS A 265 8.34 6.32 -5.90
N CYS A 266 8.09 7.61 -5.69
CA CYS A 266 8.07 8.62 -6.77
C CYS A 266 9.46 9.23 -6.99
N HIS A 267 10.13 9.63 -5.92
CA HIS A 267 11.45 10.26 -5.91
C HIS A 267 12.55 9.23 -5.74
N GLY A 268 12.67 8.34 -6.73
CA GLY A 268 13.72 7.34 -6.85
C GLY A 268 14.11 7.16 -8.32
N PRO A 269 15.15 6.35 -8.63
CA PRO A 269 15.67 6.21 -9.99
C PRO A 269 14.65 5.74 -11.03
N SER A 270 13.65 4.97 -10.61
CA SER A 270 12.62 4.38 -11.47
C SER A 270 11.22 4.97 -11.25
N GLY A 271 11.03 5.82 -10.24
CA GLY A 271 9.74 6.41 -9.91
C GLY A 271 9.25 7.43 -10.94
N SER A 272 8.02 7.90 -10.76
CA SER A 272 7.38 8.90 -11.64
C SER A 272 8.12 10.25 -11.63
N ALA A 273 8.75 10.63 -10.52
CA ALA A 273 9.51 11.88 -10.39
C ALA A 273 11.03 11.73 -10.66
N ARG A 274 11.46 10.63 -11.31
CA ARG A 274 12.89 10.33 -11.59
C ARG A 274 13.62 11.42 -12.38
N ASN A 275 12.91 12.12 -13.25
CA ASN A 275 13.45 13.23 -14.07
C ASN A 275 13.88 14.45 -13.23
N THR A 276 13.41 14.57 -11.99
CA THR A 276 13.86 15.61 -11.05
C THR A 276 15.29 15.37 -10.54
N GLY A 277 15.75 14.11 -10.61
CA GLY A 277 17.01 13.65 -10.04
C GLY A 277 17.05 13.71 -8.50
N LEU A 278 15.90 13.87 -7.84
CA LEU A 278 15.77 13.75 -6.38
C LEU A 278 15.55 12.28 -6.00
N ASP A 279 16.40 11.77 -5.11
CA ASP A 279 16.36 10.38 -4.64
C ASP A 279 16.21 10.34 -3.11
N LEU A 280 14.98 10.08 -2.66
CA LEU A 280 14.58 10.09 -1.25
C LEU A 280 14.62 8.72 -0.58
N ARG A 281 15.18 7.69 -1.25
CA ARG A 281 15.39 6.38 -0.62
C ARG A 281 16.27 6.53 0.61
N ALA A 282 16.00 5.77 1.67
CA ALA A 282 16.83 5.80 2.88
C ALA A 282 18.25 5.26 2.61
N SER A 283 18.43 4.41 1.60
CA SER A 283 19.73 3.88 1.19
C SER A 283 20.60 4.88 0.42
N GLN A 284 20.05 6.00 -0.08
CA GLN A 284 20.82 7.02 -0.80
C GLN A 284 21.68 7.86 0.15
N GLN A 285 23.00 7.76 0.02
CA GLN A 285 23.98 8.46 0.87
C GLN A 285 24.55 9.75 0.26
N ASP A 286 24.39 9.96 -1.04
CA ASP A 286 24.80 11.20 -1.71
C ASP A 286 23.85 12.34 -1.32
N THR A 287 24.36 13.28 -0.53
CA THR A 287 23.62 14.40 0.04
C THR A 287 22.99 15.28 -1.01
N PHE A 288 23.70 15.50 -2.12
CA PHE A 288 23.17 16.30 -3.22
C PHE A 288 21.99 15.58 -3.90
N LYS A 289 22.10 14.27 -4.14
CA LYS A 289 21.02 13.48 -4.77
C LYS A 289 19.76 13.43 -3.93
N PHE A 290 19.87 13.39 -2.61
CA PHE A 290 18.69 13.41 -1.74
C PHE A 290 18.18 14.82 -1.40
N GLY A 291 18.85 15.87 -1.88
CA GLY A 291 18.27 17.23 -1.91
C GLY A 291 19.08 18.33 -1.23
N VAL A 292 20.18 18.02 -0.54
CA VAL A 292 20.99 19.05 0.15
C VAL A 292 21.62 19.98 -0.87
N CYS A 293 21.25 21.26 -0.81
CA CYS A 293 21.70 22.30 -1.73
C CYS A 293 21.48 21.98 -3.22
N LYS A 294 20.55 21.07 -3.50
CA LYS A 294 20.12 20.75 -4.86
C LYS A 294 18.98 21.68 -5.26
N THR A 295 19.14 22.35 -6.39
CA THR A 295 18.06 23.15 -6.98
C THR A 295 16.99 22.22 -7.59
N PRO A 296 15.71 22.62 -7.55
CA PRO A 296 14.66 21.88 -8.22
C PRO A 296 14.82 21.98 -9.74
N VAL A 297 14.51 20.91 -10.47
CA VAL A 297 14.49 20.94 -11.94
C VAL A 297 13.18 21.52 -12.45
N ALA A 298 12.05 21.14 -11.85
CA ALA A 298 10.72 21.57 -12.28
C ALA A 298 9.75 21.58 -11.09
N ALA A 299 9.90 22.56 -10.19
CA ALA A 299 9.02 22.70 -9.02
C ALA A 299 7.91 23.75 -9.19
N GLY A 300 8.04 24.70 -10.13
CA GLY A 300 7.03 25.75 -10.34
C GLY A 300 6.60 26.44 -9.04
N GLY A 301 5.29 26.58 -8.85
CA GLY A 301 4.67 27.06 -7.60
C GLY A 301 5.02 26.21 -6.38
N GLY A 302 5.20 24.90 -6.55
CA GLY A 302 5.66 23.99 -5.51
C GLY A 302 7.05 24.26 -4.94
N SER A 303 7.84 25.19 -5.50
CA SER A 303 9.03 25.71 -4.83
C SER A 303 8.71 26.64 -3.65
N GLY A 304 7.53 27.27 -3.64
CA GLY A 304 7.19 28.33 -2.69
C GLY A 304 8.18 29.49 -2.70
N GLY A 305 8.82 29.75 -3.85
CA GLY A 305 9.86 30.79 -4.00
C GLY A 305 11.23 30.41 -3.41
N ARG A 306 11.42 29.18 -2.94
CA ARG A 306 12.69 28.71 -2.34
C ARG A 306 13.65 28.17 -3.40
N LYS A 307 14.96 28.29 -3.13
CA LYS A 307 16.01 27.95 -4.09
C LYS A 307 16.42 26.47 -4.08
N TYR A 308 16.39 25.82 -2.91
CA TYR A 308 16.96 24.48 -2.71
C TYR A 308 15.95 23.51 -2.11
N ASN A 309 16.07 22.24 -2.48
CA ASN A 309 15.25 21.16 -1.95
C ASN A 309 15.39 21.05 -0.43
N ILE A 310 16.63 21.02 0.06
CA ILE A 310 16.98 21.07 1.48
C ILE A 310 18.10 22.10 1.68
N VAL A 311 17.90 23.01 2.63
CA VAL A 311 18.91 23.96 3.11
C VAL A 311 19.34 23.53 4.52
N PRO A 312 20.61 23.13 4.74
CA PRO A 312 21.07 22.72 6.05
C PRO A 312 20.79 23.77 7.13
N GLY A 313 20.26 23.34 8.28
CA GLY A 313 19.93 24.19 9.41
C GLY A 313 18.70 25.09 9.22
N LYS A 314 18.06 25.07 8.03
CA LYS A 314 17.02 26.04 7.66
C LYS A 314 15.79 25.36 7.05
N PRO A 315 14.93 24.72 7.88
CA PRO A 315 13.72 24.06 7.38
C PRO A 315 12.79 25.02 6.65
N ASP A 316 12.64 26.27 7.11
CA ASP A 316 11.74 27.24 6.48
C ASP A 316 12.20 27.73 5.11
N GLU A 317 13.50 27.61 4.79
CA GLU A 317 14.07 27.91 3.46
C GLU A 317 14.09 26.67 2.54
N SER A 318 13.66 25.50 3.02
CA SER A 318 13.71 24.23 2.28
C SER A 318 12.42 23.92 1.53
N ILE A 319 12.50 23.66 0.21
CA ILE A 319 11.33 23.29 -0.60
C ILE A 319 10.65 22.03 -0.04
N LEU A 320 11.43 21.04 0.42
CA LEU A 320 10.88 19.78 0.93
C LEU A 320 9.85 20.01 2.04
N VAL A 321 10.18 20.85 3.04
CA VAL A 321 9.31 21.17 4.17
C VAL A 321 8.06 21.92 3.71
N PHE A 322 8.24 22.92 2.85
CA PHE A 322 7.12 23.68 2.28
C PHE A 322 6.09 22.78 1.59
N ARG A 323 6.54 21.81 0.78
CA ARG A 323 5.63 20.94 0.02
C ARG A 323 4.89 19.94 0.91
N ILE A 324 5.53 19.39 1.95
CA ILE A 324 4.84 18.46 2.87
C ILE A 324 3.89 19.19 3.83
N GLU A 325 4.10 20.50 4.07
CA GLU A 325 3.18 21.34 4.83
C GLU A 325 2.00 21.83 3.99
N SER A 326 2.20 22.15 2.71
CA SER A 326 1.11 22.70 1.89
C SER A 326 -0.06 21.71 1.72
N LEU A 327 -1.26 22.27 1.60
CA LEU A 327 -2.50 21.57 1.18
C LEU A 327 -3.03 22.12 -0.16
N THR A 328 -2.29 23.04 -0.79
CA THR A 328 -2.63 23.59 -2.11
C THR A 328 -2.21 22.58 -3.18
N ALA A 329 -3.11 22.26 -4.12
CA ALA A 329 -2.93 21.14 -5.06
C ALA A 329 -1.64 21.20 -5.90
N ASP A 330 -1.21 22.37 -6.35
CA ASP A 330 0.02 22.56 -7.15
C ASP A 330 1.30 22.69 -6.31
N GLU A 331 1.19 22.71 -4.98
CA GLU A 331 2.30 22.83 -4.05
C GLU A 331 2.54 21.54 -3.26
N MET A 332 1.44 20.92 -2.80
CA MET A 332 1.44 19.84 -1.83
C MET A 332 2.15 18.58 -2.34
N MET A 333 2.85 17.91 -1.43
CA MET A 333 3.37 16.56 -1.65
C MET A 333 2.98 15.62 -0.50
N PRO A 334 2.67 14.33 -0.77
CA PRO A 334 2.33 13.80 -2.09
C PRO A 334 1.10 14.51 -2.71
N GLU A 335 1.03 14.53 -4.03
CA GLU A 335 -0.05 15.20 -4.81
C GLU A 335 -1.41 14.51 -4.65
N VAL A 336 -1.40 13.23 -4.26
CA VAL A 336 -2.59 12.40 -4.08
C VAL A 336 -2.50 11.57 -2.80
N GLY A 337 -3.66 11.09 -2.34
CA GLY A 337 -3.75 10.18 -1.19
C GLY A 337 -3.64 10.84 0.19
N ARG A 338 -3.69 12.18 0.24
CA ARG A 338 -3.87 12.94 1.48
C ARG A 338 -4.71 14.20 1.30
N GLN A 339 -5.42 14.59 2.34
CA GLN A 339 -6.14 15.85 2.56
C GLN A 339 -5.69 16.55 3.86
N LEU A 340 -4.99 15.83 4.73
CA LEU A 340 -4.46 16.34 6.00
C LEU A 340 -2.93 16.48 5.95
N ARG A 341 -2.42 17.22 6.93
CA ARG A 341 -0.99 17.26 7.26
C ARG A 341 -0.66 16.11 8.19
N HIS A 342 0.51 15.51 8.01
CA HIS A 342 1.09 14.60 8.98
C HIS A 342 1.98 15.42 9.92
N GLU A 343 1.39 15.98 10.97
CA GLU A 343 2.08 16.96 11.84
C GLU A 343 3.37 16.38 12.43
N GLU A 344 3.33 15.10 12.83
CA GLU A 344 4.46 14.40 13.43
C GLU A 344 5.59 14.14 12.43
N GLY A 345 5.24 13.72 11.20
CA GLY A 345 6.23 13.53 10.13
C GLY A 345 6.82 14.85 9.65
N ILE A 346 6.02 15.91 9.57
CA ILE A 346 6.51 17.26 9.26
C ILE A 346 7.50 17.70 10.32
N LYS A 347 7.13 17.60 11.60
CA LYS A 347 8.02 17.94 12.71
C LYS A 347 9.33 17.15 12.65
N LEU A 348 9.26 15.84 12.41
CA LEU A 348 10.43 14.98 12.29
C LEU A 348 11.39 15.45 11.19
N VAL A 349 10.87 15.76 10.00
CA VAL A 349 11.68 16.24 8.87
C VAL A 349 12.26 17.64 9.16
N ARG A 350 11.48 18.52 9.79
CA ARG A 350 11.94 19.85 10.21
C ARG A 350 13.07 19.77 11.23
N ASP A 351 12.92 18.93 12.26
CA ASP A 351 13.94 18.71 13.28
C ASP A 351 15.22 18.16 12.66
N TRP A 352 15.10 17.18 11.75
CA TRP A 352 16.25 16.61 11.03
C TRP A 352 16.98 17.69 10.21
N ILE A 353 16.27 18.47 9.40
CA ILE A 353 16.88 19.54 8.58
C ILE A 353 17.53 20.61 9.47
N SER A 354 16.91 20.96 10.59
CA SER A 354 17.47 21.92 11.56
C SER A 354 18.78 21.45 12.17
N GLY A 355 18.96 20.13 12.32
CA GLY A 355 20.19 19.52 12.82
C GLY A 355 21.30 19.35 11.77
N LEU A 356 21.03 19.60 10.48
CA LEU A 356 22.05 19.47 9.43
C LEU A 356 23.07 20.61 9.51
N ALA A 357 24.35 20.27 9.42
CA ALA A 357 25.43 21.25 9.37
C ALA A 357 25.70 21.72 7.92
N GLY A 358 26.21 22.95 7.79
CA GLY A 358 26.66 23.53 6.53
C GLY A 358 25.77 24.66 6.02
N SER A 359 26.02 25.08 4.78
CA SER A 359 25.28 26.14 4.09
C SER A 359 25.29 25.89 2.59
N CYS A 360 24.22 26.27 1.91
CA CYS A 360 24.19 26.28 0.45
C CYS A 360 24.85 27.55 -0.10
N ALA A 361 25.45 27.45 -1.28
CA ALA A 361 25.98 28.62 -1.97
C ALA A 361 24.84 29.61 -2.30
N ASN A 362 25.10 30.90 -2.18
CA ASN A 362 24.11 31.94 -2.47
C ASN A 362 23.70 32.02 -3.94
#